data_AF-A0A2Z6E7F2-F1
#
_entry.id   AF-A0A2Z6E7F2-F1
#
_cell.length_a   1.000
_cell.length_b   1.000
_cell.length_c   1.000
_cell.angle_alpha   90.00
_cell.angle_beta   90.00
_cell.angle_gamma   90.00
#
_symmetry.space_group_name_H-M   'P 1'
#
loop_
_entity.id
_entity.type
_entity.pdbx_description
1 polymer ?
#
loop_
_entity_poly.entity_id
_entity_poly.type
_entity_poly.pdbx_seq_one_letter_code
_entity_poly.pdbx_strand_id
1 'polypeptide(L)'
;MAVLVLSIGFLGMGALLAKSLSTNNSAMARSMATIASYSIMDAMRADYASASAGQYNTAQPIKATACPDASGSLANYQLNQWCQQLGNNLGKADSTTGAIACTATGNNVDCTVTITFDDSRAGTGGSHTQTVLTRGML
;
A
#
# COMPACT_ATOMS: atom_id res chain seq x y z
N MET A 1 11.14 -25.05 -45.85
CA MET A 1 11.60 -24.35 -44.64
C MET A 1 10.57 -23.29 -44.25
N ALA A 2 9.48 -23.69 -43.58
CA ALA A 2 8.37 -22.79 -43.20
C ALA A 2 7.86 -23.04 -41.77
N VAL A 3 8.32 -24.13 -41.14
CA VAL A 3 7.90 -24.53 -39.78
C VAL A 3 8.63 -23.74 -38.70
N LEU A 4 9.84 -23.23 -38.98
CA LEU A 4 10.67 -22.49 -38.00
C LEU A 4 10.10 -21.09 -37.68
N VAL A 5 9.40 -20.46 -38.62
CA VAL A 5 8.84 -19.11 -38.45
C VAL A 5 7.56 -19.14 -37.59
N LEU A 6 6.78 -20.22 -37.67
CA LEU A 6 5.58 -20.40 -36.83
C LEU A 6 5.94 -20.61 -35.34
N SER A 7 7.09 -21.22 -35.05
CA SER A 7 7.52 -21.52 -33.67
C SER A 7 7.95 -20.25 -32.91
N ILE A 8 8.55 -19.28 -33.60
CA ILE A 8 8.96 -17.99 -33.03
C ILE A 8 7.72 -17.11 -32.75
N GLY A 9 6.67 -17.22 -33.58
CA GLY A 9 5.42 -16.50 -33.39
C GLY A 9 4.67 -16.88 -32.11
N PHE A 10 4.69 -18.16 -31.70
CA PHE A 10 4.03 -18.63 -30.48
C PHE A 10 4.81 -18.28 -29.19
N LEU A 11 6.15 -18.26 -29.23
CA LEU A 11 6.96 -17.80 -28.10
C LEU A 11 6.77 -16.30 -27.83
N GLY A 12 6.60 -15.49 -28.88
CA GLY A 12 6.32 -14.06 -28.76
C GLY A 12 4.97 -13.74 -28.08
N MET A 13 3.92 -14.52 -28.34
CA MET A 13 2.61 -14.32 -27.71
C MET A 13 2.54 -14.81 -26.26
N GLY A 14 3.23 -15.90 -25.93
CA GLY A 14 3.33 -16.39 -24.54
C GLY A 14 3.98 -15.36 -23.60
N ALA A 15 5.03 -14.69 -24.07
CA ALA A 15 5.71 -13.63 -23.33
C ALA A 15 4.80 -12.39 -23.11
N LEU A 16 3.97 -12.03 -24.08
CA LEU A 16 3.02 -10.91 -23.97
C LEU A 16 1.88 -11.22 -22.99
N LEU A 17 1.36 -12.45 -22.99
CA LEU A 17 0.34 -12.88 -22.01
C LEU A 17 0.90 -12.91 -20.59
N ALA A 18 2.12 -13.41 -20.41
CA ALA A 18 2.81 -13.41 -19.12
C ALA A 18 3.08 -11.98 -18.62
N LYS A 19 3.50 -11.07 -19.51
CA LYS A 19 3.69 -9.65 -19.20
C LYS A 19 2.37 -8.95 -18.88
N SER A 20 1.30 -9.24 -19.61
CA SER A 20 -0.03 -8.66 -19.34
C SER A 20 -0.51 -9.05 -17.94
N LEU A 21 -0.36 -10.32 -17.56
CA LEU A 21 -0.73 -10.81 -16.23
C LEU A 21 0.12 -10.17 -15.12
N SER A 22 1.43 -10.04 -15.34
CA SER A 22 2.35 -9.41 -14.39
C SER A 22 2.03 -7.93 -14.18
N THR A 23 1.71 -7.21 -15.26
CA THR A 23 1.30 -5.79 -15.21
C THR A 23 -0.08 -5.56 -14.60
N ASN A 24 -1.00 -6.51 -14.75
CA ASN A 24 -2.32 -6.41 -14.12
C ASN A 24 -2.22 -6.58 -12.60
N ASN A 25 -1.37 -7.52 -12.15
CA ASN A 25 -1.14 -7.75 -10.73
C ASN A 25 -0.50 -6.53 -10.03
N SER A 26 0.45 -5.86 -10.68
CA SER A 26 1.04 -4.62 -10.15
C SER A 26 0.05 -3.46 -10.08
N ALA A 27 -0.77 -3.29 -11.12
CA ALA A 27 -1.84 -2.28 -11.12
C ALA A 27 -2.88 -2.53 -10.02
N MET A 28 -3.21 -3.80 -9.75
CA MET A 28 -4.10 -4.18 -8.66
C MET A 28 -3.48 -3.85 -7.30
N ALA A 29 -2.21 -4.18 -7.06
CA ALA A 29 -1.52 -3.86 -5.81
C ALA A 29 -1.49 -2.35 -5.54
N ARG A 30 -1.20 -1.53 -6.55
CA ARG A 30 -1.25 -0.05 -6.44
C ARG A 30 -2.66 0.46 -6.11
N SER A 31 -3.68 -0.13 -6.70
CA SER A 31 -5.07 0.19 -6.41
C SER A 31 -5.42 -0.15 -4.97
N MET A 32 -5.01 -1.33 -4.48
CA MET A 32 -5.23 -1.75 -3.09
C MET A 32 -4.50 -0.84 -2.09
N ALA A 33 -3.26 -0.43 -2.39
CA ALA A 33 -2.52 0.52 -1.57
C ALA A 33 -3.23 1.88 -1.51
N THR A 34 -3.72 2.38 -2.65
CA THR A 34 -4.50 3.62 -2.70
C THR A 34 -5.77 3.52 -1.86
N ILE A 35 -6.53 2.43 -1.98
CA ILE A 35 -7.74 2.19 -1.19
C ILE A 35 -7.40 2.14 0.30
N ALA A 36 -6.31 1.46 0.69
CA ALA A 36 -5.86 1.39 2.08
C ALA A 36 -5.41 2.76 2.62
N SER A 37 -4.83 3.63 1.79
CA SER A 37 -4.52 5.01 2.18
C SER A 37 -5.80 5.82 2.46
N TYR A 38 -6.80 5.71 1.60
CA TYR A 38 -8.07 6.42 1.78
C TYR A 38 -8.87 5.87 2.97
N SER A 39 -8.88 4.55 3.19
CA SER A 39 -9.61 3.95 4.31
C SER A 39 -9.10 4.45 5.67
N ILE A 40 -7.78 4.54 5.86
CA ILE A 40 -7.23 5.06 7.12
C ILE A 40 -7.41 6.58 7.24
N MET A 41 -7.37 7.34 6.15
CA MET A 41 -7.70 8.76 6.19
C MET A 41 -9.16 9.01 6.62
N ASP A 42 -10.10 8.23 6.12
CA ASP A 42 -11.51 8.36 6.53
C ASP A 42 -11.73 7.91 7.98
N ALA A 43 -10.98 6.89 8.43
CA ALA A 43 -10.98 6.49 9.84
C ALA A 43 -10.46 7.61 10.76
N MET A 44 -9.40 8.33 10.35
CA MET A 44 -8.88 9.51 11.04
C MET A 44 -9.85 10.70 10.99
N ARG A 45 -10.60 10.89 9.90
CA ARG A 45 -11.67 11.91 9.84
C ARG A 45 -12.80 11.60 10.81
N ALA A 46 -13.17 10.33 10.91
CA ALA A 46 -14.18 9.88 11.87
C ALA A 46 -13.72 10.05 13.32
N ASP A 47 -12.42 9.86 13.61
CA ASP A 47 -11.80 10.08 14.92
C ASP A 47 -10.85 11.30 14.91
N TYR A 48 -11.40 12.46 14.53
CA TYR A 48 -10.65 13.70 14.40
C TYR A 48 -9.93 14.12 15.70
N ALA A 49 -10.55 13.84 16.86
CA ALA A 49 -9.97 14.19 18.16
C ALA A 49 -8.65 13.44 18.40
N SER A 50 -8.60 12.14 18.13
CA SER A 50 -7.38 11.34 18.27
C SER A 50 -6.35 11.67 17.17
N ALA A 51 -6.81 11.98 15.95
CA ALA A 51 -5.93 12.38 14.85
C ALA A 51 -5.26 13.75 15.08
N SER A 52 -6.00 14.75 15.57
CA SER A 52 -5.46 16.06 15.96
C SER A 52 -4.51 15.99 17.16
N ALA A 53 -4.73 15.03 18.07
CA ALA A 53 -3.81 14.72 19.16
C ALA A 53 -2.58 13.89 18.72
N GLY A 54 -2.48 13.52 17.43
CA GLY A 54 -1.35 12.78 16.88
C GLY A 54 -1.31 11.29 17.24
N GLN A 55 -2.43 10.69 17.70
CA GLN A 55 -2.45 9.29 18.11
C GLN A 55 -2.28 8.29 16.96
N TYR A 56 -2.50 8.72 15.71
CA TYR A 56 -2.24 7.93 14.51
C TYR A 56 -0.80 8.06 14.01
N ASN A 57 -0.01 8.99 14.57
CA ASN A 57 1.34 9.24 14.09
C ASN A 57 2.24 8.07 14.40
N THR A 58 2.87 7.54 13.35
CA THR A 58 3.79 6.43 13.46
C THR A 58 5.21 6.97 13.52
N ALA A 59 5.91 6.79 14.64
CA ALA A 59 7.32 7.20 14.76
C ALA A 59 8.24 6.41 13.83
N GLN A 60 7.86 5.18 13.50
CA GLN A 60 8.50 4.31 12.51
C GLN A 60 7.41 3.66 11.65
N PRO A 61 7.68 3.34 10.37
CA PRO A 61 6.71 2.64 9.53
C PRO A 61 6.26 1.32 10.17
N ILE A 62 4.95 1.13 10.27
CA ILE A 62 4.33 -0.12 10.73
C ILE A 62 4.58 -1.18 9.66
N LYS A 63 5.21 -2.29 10.04
CA LYS A 63 5.39 -3.44 9.16
C LYS A 63 4.16 -4.32 9.18
N ALA A 64 3.73 -4.83 8.03
CA ALA A 64 2.59 -5.76 7.94
C ALA A 64 2.80 -7.08 8.73
N THR A 65 4.06 -7.41 9.06
CA THR A 65 4.46 -8.55 9.90
C THR A 65 4.37 -8.26 11.40
N ALA A 66 4.35 -6.98 11.80
CA ALA A 66 4.41 -6.51 13.18
C ALA A 66 3.39 -5.40 13.41
N CYS A 67 2.10 -5.75 13.29
CA CYS A 67 1.01 -4.81 13.53
C CYS A 67 0.93 -4.39 15.01
N PRO A 68 0.57 -3.13 15.29
CA PRO A 68 0.40 -2.65 16.67
C PRO A 68 -0.73 -3.41 17.37
N ASP A 69 -0.72 -3.44 18.70
CA ASP A 69 -1.80 -4.06 19.48
C ASP A 69 -3.13 -3.33 19.23
N ALA A 70 -4.25 -4.07 19.21
CA ALA A 70 -5.58 -3.51 18.97
C ALA A 70 -6.22 -2.89 20.23
N SER A 71 -5.57 -2.99 21.39
CA SER A 71 -6.08 -2.52 22.67
C SER A 71 -5.70 -1.06 23.00
N GLY A 72 -6.38 -0.50 24.00
CA GLY A 72 -6.10 0.83 24.55
C GLY A 72 -6.97 1.95 23.96
N SER A 73 -6.76 2.30 22.69
CA SER A 73 -7.47 3.40 22.02
C SER A 73 -8.14 2.96 20.72
N LEU A 74 -9.13 3.73 20.27
CA LEU A 74 -9.75 3.54 18.95
C LEU A 74 -8.70 3.67 17.83
N ALA A 75 -7.77 4.62 17.96
CA ALA A 75 -6.65 4.78 17.02
C ALA A 75 -5.80 3.51 16.91
N ASN A 76 -5.43 2.87 18.03
CA ASN A 76 -4.67 1.62 18.02
C ASN A 76 -5.42 0.48 17.34
N TYR A 77 -6.71 0.34 17.64
CA TYR A 77 -7.58 -0.63 16.97
C TYR A 77 -7.60 -0.40 15.46
N GLN A 78 -7.78 0.84 15.01
CA GLN A 78 -7.82 1.19 13.59
C GLN A 78 -6.46 0.99 12.90
N LEU A 79 -5.35 1.33 13.55
CA LEU A 79 -4.00 1.08 13.05
C LEU A 79 -3.70 -0.43 12.93
N ASN A 80 -4.17 -1.23 13.89
CA ASN A 80 -4.07 -2.68 13.82
C ASN A 80 -4.85 -3.23 12.62
N GLN A 81 -6.11 -2.83 12.46
CA GLN A 81 -6.95 -3.26 11.33
C GLN A 81 -6.36 -2.84 9.99
N TRP A 82 -5.88 -1.60 9.88
CA TRP A 82 -5.22 -1.10 8.69
C TRP A 82 -3.94 -1.88 8.37
N CYS A 83 -3.09 -2.15 9.38
CA CYS A 83 -1.90 -2.97 9.19
C CYS A 83 -2.23 -4.40 8.71
N GLN A 84 -3.27 -5.03 9.28
CA GLN A 84 -3.74 -6.34 8.81
C GLN A 84 -4.24 -6.27 7.36
N GLN A 85 -4.95 -5.21 6.99
CA GLN A 85 -5.39 -4.97 5.62
C GLN A 85 -4.21 -4.85 4.64
N LEU A 86 -3.14 -4.14 5.02
CA LEU A 86 -1.92 -4.05 4.21
C LEU A 86 -1.29 -5.43 4.00
N GLY A 87 -1.17 -6.23 5.06
CA GLY A 87 -0.64 -7.59 4.96
C GLY A 87 -1.48 -8.52 4.09
N ASN A 88 -2.81 -8.40 4.15
CA ASN A 88 -3.71 -9.24 3.36
C ASN A 88 -3.72 -8.85 1.88
N ASN A 89 -3.65 -7.55 1.56
CA ASN A 89 -3.84 -7.06 0.19
C ASN A 89 -2.52 -6.85 -0.58
N LEU A 90 -1.43 -6.52 0.11
CA LEU A 90 -0.12 -6.21 -0.51
C LEU A 90 0.94 -7.24 -0.16
N GLY A 91 0.63 -8.19 0.73
CA GLY A 91 1.52 -9.24 1.18
C GLY A 91 2.08 -8.96 2.56
N LYS A 92 2.06 -10.00 3.41
CA LYS A 92 2.59 -9.96 4.77
C LYS A 92 4.12 -10.12 4.75
N ALA A 93 4.82 -9.02 4.54
CA ALA A 93 6.28 -8.96 4.50
C ALA A 93 6.80 -7.70 5.21
N ASP A 94 8.06 -7.74 5.62
CA ASP A 94 8.75 -6.59 6.22
C ASP A 94 8.94 -5.41 5.25
N SER A 95 8.88 -5.68 3.94
CA SER A 95 8.89 -4.70 2.86
C SER A 95 7.55 -3.99 2.67
N THR A 96 6.46 -4.56 3.20
CA THR A 96 5.13 -3.93 3.22
C THR A 96 4.99 -3.12 4.49
N THR A 97 5.08 -1.79 4.36
CA THR A 97 5.05 -0.87 5.50
C THR A 97 4.06 0.27 5.29
N GLY A 98 3.42 0.71 6.36
CA GLY A 98 2.56 1.88 6.38
C GLY A 98 3.05 2.90 7.41
N ALA A 99 3.20 4.16 7.02
CA ALA A 99 3.53 5.27 7.90
C ALA A 99 2.48 6.38 7.79
N ILE A 100 2.18 7.02 8.91
CA ILE A 100 1.23 8.12 9.01
C ILE A 100 1.90 9.25 9.77
N ALA A 101 1.86 10.43 9.17
CA ALA A 101 2.36 11.67 9.76
C ALA A 101 1.29 12.75 9.64
N CYS A 102 0.64 13.05 10.76
CA CYS A 102 -0.33 14.13 10.90
C CYS A 102 0.28 15.30 11.67
N THR A 103 0.11 16.50 11.11
CA THR A 103 0.55 17.77 11.71
C THR A 103 -0.63 18.71 11.85
N ALA A 104 -0.92 19.11 13.09
CA ALA A 104 -1.92 20.14 13.36
C ALA A 104 -1.45 21.49 12.79
N THR A 105 -2.28 22.09 11.95
CA THR A 105 -2.06 23.38 11.31
C THR A 105 -3.26 24.28 11.62
N GLY A 106 -3.16 25.05 12.72
CA GLY A 106 -4.28 25.85 13.22
C GLY A 106 -5.44 24.96 13.69
N ASN A 107 -6.63 25.15 13.09
CA ASN A 107 -7.83 24.35 13.38
C ASN A 107 -7.96 23.09 12.52
N ASN A 108 -6.99 22.83 11.64
CA ASN A 108 -6.99 21.70 10.72
C ASN A 108 -5.84 20.74 11.02
N VAL A 109 -5.93 19.51 10.52
CA VAL A 109 -4.85 18.52 10.62
C VAL A 109 -4.47 18.09 9.21
N ASP A 110 -3.21 18.30 8.83
CA ASP A 110 -2.66 17.82 7.55
C ASP A 110 -2.00 16.47 7.79
N CYS A 111 -2.54 15.41 7.17
CA CYS A 111 -2.05 14.06 7.30
C CYS A 111 -1.43 13.56 6.00
N THR A 112 -0.25 12.96 6.11
CA THR A 112 0.43 12.24 5.05
C THR A 112 0.50 10.76 5.39
N VAL A 113 -0.13 9.94 4.57
CA VAL A 113 -0.07 8.47 4.63
C VAL A 113 0.91 7.99 3.56
N THR A 114 1.88 7.18 3.97
CA THR A 114 2.90 6.59 3.10
C THR A 114 2.82 5.08 3.21
N ILE A 115 2.46 4.40 2.11
CA ILE A 115 2.46 2.95 2.03
C ILE A 115 3.56 2.51 1.08
N THR A 116 4.43 1.63 1.54
CA THR A 116 5.50 1.03 0.74
C THR A 116 5.28 -0.48 0.67
N PHE A 117 5.47 -1.09 -0.50
CA PHE A 117 5.32 -2.53 -0.69
C PHE A 117 6.22 -3.05 -1.81
N ASP A 118 6.44 -4.36 -1.82
CA ASP A 118 7.20 -5.06 -2.86
C ASP A 118 6.29 -5.46 -4.04
N ASP A 119 6.58 -4.89 -5.21
CA ASP A 119 5.96 -5.13 -6.51
C ASP A 119 6.95 -5.79 -7.50
N SER A 120 7.84 -6.66 -7.00
CA SER A 120 8.75 -7.47 -7.82
C SER A 120 8.04 -8.30 -8.89
N ARG A 121 6.74 -8.55 -8.70
CA ARG A 121 5.86 -9.23 -9.65
C ARG A 121 5.58 -8.43 -10.92
N ALA A 122 5.90 -7.13 -10.98
CA ALA A 122 5.69 -6.29 -12.17
C ALA A 122 6.61 -6.64 -13.36
N GLY A 123 7.68 -7.42 -13.15
CA GLY A 123 8.62 -7.87 -14.19
C GLY A 123 9.98 -7.18 -14.17
N THR A 124 10.88 -7.60 -15.06
CA THR A 124 12.26 -7.08 -15.17
C THR A 124 12.28 -5.67 -15.76
N GLY A 125 12.58 -4.65 -14.94
CA GLY A 125 12.83 -3.28 -15.44
C GLY A 125 12.33 -2.11 -14.60
N GLY A 126 11.95 -2.30 -13.32
CA GLY A 126 11.52 -1.21 -12.43
C GLY A 126 11.94 -1.43 -10.99
N SER A 127 11.82 -0.40 -10.15
CA SER A 127 11.99 -0.55 -8.69
C SER A 127 10.97 -1.59 -8.19
N HIS A 128 11.47 -2.69 -7.66
CA HIS A 128 10.65 -3.70 -6.99
C HIS A 128 9.94 -3.14 -5.76
N THR A 129 10.35 -1.98 -5.25
CA THR A 129 9.66 -1.27 -4.19
C THR A 129 8.80 -0.16 -4.77
N GLN A 130 7.51 -0.16 -4.44
CA GLN A 130 6.55 0.87 -4.80
C GLN A 130 6.12 1.63 -3.55
N THR A 131 5.96 2.94 -3.68
CA THR A 131 5.49 3.81 -2.59
C THR A 131 4.30 4.62 -3.07
N VAL A 132 3.20 4.56 -2.32
CA VAL A 132 2.02 5.39 -2.49
C VAL A 132 2.00 6.41 -1.35
N LEU A 133 2.09 7.69 -1.72
CA LEU A 133 1.97 8.80 -0.78
C LEU A 133 0.64 9.50 -1.02
N THR A 134 -0.14 9.62 0.04
CA THR A 134 -1.43 10.30 0.00
C THR A 134 -1.45 11.36 1.09
N ARG A 135 -1.64 12.61 0.68
CA ARG A 135 -1.72 13.76 1.58
C ARG A 135 -3.12 14.34 1.55
N GLY A 136 -3.67 14.65 2.72
CA GLY A 136 -4.99 15.24 2.84
C GLY A 136 -5.15 16.01 4.13
N MET A 137 -5.96 17.07 4.06
CA MET A 137 -6.51 17.71 5.24
C MET A 137 -7.66 16.86 5.80
N LEU A 138 -7.68 16.69 7.12
CA LEU A 138 -8.80 16.11 7.86
C LEU A 138 -9.90 17.13 8.06
#